data_AF-F3QYQ0-F1
#
_entry.id   AF-F3QYQ0-F1
#
_cell.length_a   1.000
_cell.length_b   1.000
_cell.length_c   1.000
_cell.angle_alpha   90.00
_cell.angle_beta   90.00
_cell.angle_gamma   90.00
#
_symmetry.space_group_name_H-M   'P 1'
#
loop_
_entity.id
_entity.type
_entity.pdbx_description
1 polymer ?
#
loop_
_entity_poly.entity_id
_entity_poly.type
_entity_poly.pdbx_seq_one_letter_code
_entity_poly.pdbx_strand_id
1 'polypeptide(L)'
;MAKQILIGIKEQELTEITHYLMIYFPYNEEMCSYTNAWMGELYENKYPLVSKGMWSGIINLKTHKLLNWKPEYGDLYLQAKICDSGTYFLLDKDKKVICKIAGYVPNGLIPNSDDCGDYIRLKINSDGTIENWPENPDYSDFIEGSESVERIDTDIEEEPILDTKVGFTYSQLMAKLLQLPKFLQLEIGKALVANASEEFEETE
;
A
#
# COMPACT_ATOMS: atom_id res chain seq x y z
N MET A 1 19.15 1.95 -0.84
CA MET A 1 17.98 2.55 -1.51
C MET A 1 18.10 2.26 -2.99
N ALA A 2 17.19 1.47 -3.54
CA ALA A 2 17.13 1.20 -4.97
C ALA A 2 16.28 2.30 -5.63
N LYS A 3 16.90 3.10 -6.50
CA LYS A 3 16.22 4.07 -7.36
C LYS A 3 16.44 3.64 -8.80
N GLN A 4 15.36 3.40 -9.53
CA GLN A 4 15.40 2.94 -10.91
C GLN A 4 14.51 3.82 -11.78
N ILE A 5 15.00 4.13 -12.97
CA ILE A 5 14.27 4.83 -14.02
C ILE A 5 14.44 4.07 -15.34
N LEU A 6 13.37 3.99 -16.14
CA LEU A 6 13.48 3.35 -17.46
C LEU A 6 14.42 4.14 -18.38
N ILE A 7 15.25 3.41 -19.13
CA ILE A 7 16.15 4.01 -20.13
C ILE A 7 15.37 4.89 -21.11
N GLY A 8 15.91 6.08 -21.35
CA GLY A 8 15.38 7.04 -22.32
C GLY A 8 14.41 8.06 -21.75
N ILE A 9 13.97 7.91 -20.50
CA ILE A 9 13.13 8.92 -19.84
C ILE A 9 13.98 10.08 -19.35
N LYS A 10 13.67 11.30 -19.81
CA LYS A 10 14.28 12.54 -19.31
C LYS A 10 13.38 13.20 -18.26
N GLU A 11 13.97 14.00 -17.38
CA GLU A 11 13.28 14.78 -16.33
C GLU A 11 12.07 15.57 -16.87
N GLN A 12 12.25 16.24 -18.00
CA GLN A 12 11.20 17.06 -18.64
C GLN A 12 10.04 16.23 -19.20
N GLU A 13 10.28 14.96 -19.53
CA GLU A 13 9.26 14.05 -20.07
C GLU A 13 8.51 13.31 -18.96
N LEU A 14 9.12 13.17 -17.77
CA LEU A 14 8.57 12.40 -16.66
C LEU A 14 7.21 12.94 -16.21
N THR A 15 7.06 14.26 -16.09
CA THR A 15 5.81 14.91 -15.70
C THR A 15 4.70 14.74 -16.74
N GLU A 16 5.06 14.63 -18.02
CA GLU A 16 4.09 14.48 -19.12
C GLU A 16 3.55 13.05 -19.25
N ILE A 17 4.44 12.07 -19.08
CA ILE A 17 4.10 10.65 -19.24
C ILE A 17 3.51 10.05 -17.97
N THR A 18 3.85 10.58 -16.79
CA THR A 18 3.35 10.05 -15.51
C THR A 18 1.87 10.40 -15.33
N HIS A 19 1.06 9.38 -15.06
CA HIS A 19 -0.37 9.52 -14.82
C HIS A 19 -0.78 9.06 -13.42
N TYR A 20 -0.05 8.10 -12.85
CA TYR A 20 -0.35 7.59 -11.52
C TYR A 20 0.90 7.48 -10.67
N LEU A 21 0.69 7.64 -9.37
CA LEU A 21 1.65 7.28 -8.33
C LEU A 21 1.08 6.08 -7.58
N MET A 22 1.84 4.98 -7.52
CA MET A 22 1.55 3.87 -6.63
C MET A 22 2.47 3.96 -5.43
N ILE A 23 1.88 3.87 -4.24
CA ILE A 23 2.56 3.93 -2.95
C ILE A 23 2.33 2.60 -2.25
N TYR A 24 3.39 2.06 -1.68
CA TYR A 24 3.36 0.80 -0.95
C TYR A 24 4.21 0.88 0.31
N PHE A 25 3.69 0.44 1.46
CA PHE A 25 4.46 0.37 2.71
C PHE A 25 3.86 -0.64 3.69
N PRO A 26 4.66 -1.17 4.64
CA PRO A 26 4.17 -2.02 5.72
C PRO A 26 3.19 -1.26 6.62
N TYR A 27 1.98 -1.78 6.76
CA TYR A 27 0.96 -1.20 7.62
C TYR A 27 1.10 -1.74 9.04
N ASN A 28 1.51 -0.87 9.97
CA ASN A 28 1.61 -1.16 11.39
C ASN A 28 0.68 -0.21 12.16
N GLU A 29 -0.27 -0.74 12.94
CA GLU A 29 -1.25 0.05 13.71
C GLU A 29 -0.63 0.98 14.76
N GLU A 30 0.58 0.71 15.24
CA GLU A 30 1.31 1.63 16.14
C GLU A 30 1.88 2.84 15.39
N MET A 31 2.13 2.69 14.09
CA MET A 31 2.76 3.70 13.23
C MET A 31 1.78 4.34 12.23
N CYS A 32 0.62 3.71 12.03
CA CYS A 32 -0.37 4.06 11.03
C CYS A 32 -1.74 4.19 11.68
N SER A 33 -2.46 5.25 11.33
CA SER A 33 -3.79 5.51 11.84
C SER A 33 -4.70 6.03 10.73
N TYR A 34 -5.96 5.62 10.81
CA TYR A 34 -7.06 6.24 10.10
C TYR A 34 -7.99 6.91 11.11
N THR A 35 -8.19 8.22 10.98
CA THR A 35 -9.15 8.97 11.78
C THR A 35 -10.22 9.56 10.88
N ASN A 36 -11.48 9.55 11.31
CA ASN A 36 -12.53 10.24 10.58
C ASN A 36 -12.53 11.75 10.94
N ALA A 37 -13.32 12.54 10.21
CA ALA A 37 -13.48 13.98 10.47
C ALA A 37 -13.98 14.33 11.89
N TRP A 38 -14.48 13.34 12.64
CA TRP A 38 -14.97 13.48 14.02
C TRP A 38 -13.95 13.01 15.08
N MET A 39 -12.70 12.75 14.69
CA MET A 39 -11.62 12.21 15.55
C MET A 39 -12.00 10.89 16.27
N GLY A 40 -13.02 10.19 15.81
CA GLY A 40 -13.31 8.83 16.23
C GLY A 40 -12.37 7.89 15.50
N GLU A 41 -11.57 7.12 16.23
CA GLU A 41 -10.87 5.97 15.67
C GLU A 41 -11.90 5.07 14.97
N LEU A 42 -11.61 4.62 13.76
CA LEU A 42 -12.44 3.64 13.07
C LEU A 42 -12.35 2.30 13.84
N TYR A 43 -13.35 1.99 14.66
CA TYR A 43 -13.49 0.71 15.38
C TYR A 43 -14.10 -0.42 14.52
N GLU A 44 -13.98 -0.36 13.19
CA GLU A 44 -14.52 -1.40 12.30
C GLU A 44 -13.45 -1.93 11.35
N ASN A 45 -12.75 -3.00 11.77
CA ASN A 45 -12.15 -4.15 11.04
C ASN A 45 -11.72 -4.04 9.55
N LYS A 46 -11.57 -2.87 8.96
CA LYS A 46 -11.25 -2.66 7.55
C LYS A 46 -10.45 -1.37 7.41
N TYR A 47 -9.14 -1.46 7.63
CA TYR A 47 -8.24 -0.42 7.16
C TYR A 47 -8.33 -0.34 5.62
N PRO A 48 -8.79 0.78 5.03
CA PRO A 48 -8.91 0.89 3.59
C PRO A 48 -7.56 0.65 2.93
N LEU A 49 -7.58 -0.07 1.81
CA LEU A 49 -6.39 -0.33 0.99
C LEU A 49 -5.27 -1.11 1.70
N VAL A 50 -5.54 -1.72 2.85
CA VAL A 50 -4.62 -2.64 3.53
C VAL A 50 -4.95 -4.08 3.16
N SER A 51 -3.96 -4.82 2.68
CA SER A 51 -4.06 -6.25 2.39
C SER A 51 -2.74 -6.92 2.76
N LYS A 52 -2.80 -8.10 3.38
CA LYS A 52 -1.62 -8.87 3.80
C LYS A 52 -0.58 -8.06 4.61
N GLY A 53 -1.04 -7.14 5.45
CA GLY A 53 -0.15 -6.29 6.25
C GLY A 53 0.51 -5.13 5.49
N MET A 54 0.15 -4.92 4.23
CA MET A 54 0.70 -3.85 3.39
C MET A 54 -0.40 -2.88 2.99
N TRP A 55 -0.11 -1.58 3.08
CA TRP A 55 -0.97 -0.55 2.50
C TRP A 55 -0.57 -0.31 1.04
N SER A 56 -1.55 -0.30 0.14
CA SER A 56 -1.32 -0.09 -1.30
C SER A 56 -2.32 0.90 -1.89
N GLY A 57 -1.85 2.10 -2.20
CA GLY A 57 -2.64 3.16 -2.82
C GLY A 57 -2.15 3.48 -4.22
N ILE A 58 -3.05 3.55 -5.20
CA ILE A 58 -2.77 4.09 -6.53
C ILE A 58 -3.51 5.41 -6.67
N ILE A 59 -2.79 6.50 -6.92
CA ILE A 59 -3.32 7.86 -7.00
C ILE A 59 -3.24 8.31 -8.45
N ASN A 60 -4.37 8.75 -9.00
CA ASN A 60 -4.38 9.47 -10.27
C ASN A 60 -3.87 10.90 -10.02
N LEU A 61 -2.71 11.24 -10.61
CA LEU A 61 -2.04 12.51 -10.38
C LEU A 61 -2.72 13.70 -11.07
N LYS A 62 -3.64 13.47 -12.01
CA LYS A 62 -4.41 14.54 -12.65
C LYS A 62 -5.66 14.92 -11.86
N THR A 63 -6.30 13.94 -11.22
CA THR A 63 -7.54 14.15 -10.46
C THR A 63 -7.33 14.12 -8.95
N HIS A 64 -6.12 13.76 -8.50
CA HIS A 64 -5.76 13.51 -7.10
C HIS A 64 -6.69 12.50 -6.42
N LYS A 65 -7.15 11.48 -7.16
CA LYS A 65 -8.07 10.45 -6.64
C LYS A 65 -7.37 9.13 -6.41
N LEU A 66 -7.63 8.52 -5.27
CA LEU A 66 -7.29 7.12 -5.00
C LEU A 66 -8.17 6.20 -5.85
N LEU A 67 -7.52 5.32 -6.61
CA LEU A 67 -8.21 4.25 -7.31
C LEU A 67 -8.71 3.21 -6.30
N ASN A 68 -9.85 2.59 -6.62
CA ASN A 68 -10.51 1.58 -5.79
C ASN A 68 -10.97 2.06 -4.41
N TRP A 69 -11.00 3.38 -4.17
CA TRP A 69 -11.67 3.93 -2.99
C TRP A 69 -13.16 3.63 -3.06
N LYS A 70 -13.71 3.04 -2.00
CA LYS A 70 -15.13 2.70 -1.92
C LYS A 70 -15.86 3.79 -1.14
N PRO A 71 -17.05 4.23 -1.58
CA PRO A 71 -17.84 5.22 -0.85
C PRO A 71 -18.12 4.84 0.61
N GLU A 72 -18.18 3.54 0.92
CA GLU A 72 -18.36 3.00 2.28
C GLU A 72 -17.21 3.33 3.24
N TYR A 73 -16.03 3.73 2.73
CA TYR A 73 -14.92 4.17 3.58
C TYR A 73 -15.13 5.57 4.17
N GLY A 74 -15.96 6.41 3.54
CA GLY A 74 -16.25 7.76 4.00
C GLY A 74 -15.04 8.71 3.92
N ASP A 75 -15.14 9.85 4.60
CA ASP A 75 -14.06 10.84 4.70
C ASP A 75 -13.07 10.41 5.79
N LEU A 76 -11.79 10.27 5.44
CA LEU A 76 -10.74 9.73 6.30
C LEU A 76 -9.44 10.53 6.22
N TYR A 77 -8.75 10.57 7.34
CA TYR A 77 -7.40 11.08 7.47
C TYR A 77 -6.44 9.92 7.73
N LEU A 78 -5.60 9.60 6.75
CA LEU A 78 -4.52 8.63 6.90
C LEU A 78 -3.27 9.34 7.40
N GLN A 79 -2.69 8.86 8.49
CA GLN A 79 -1.36 9.24 8.94
C GLN A 79 -0.52 7.97 9.11
N ALA A 80 0.60 7.88 8.40
CA ALA A 80 1.51 6.73 8.46
C ALA A 80 2.96 7.20 8.59
N LYS A 81 3.68 6.63 9.57
CA LYS A 81 5.14 6.79 9.71
C LYS A 81 5.84 5.66 8.95
N ILE A 82 6.63 6.00 7.94
CA ILE A 82 7.13 5.04 6.94
C ILE A 82 8.45 4.38 7.34
N CYS A 83 9.26 5.02 8.20
CA CYS A 83 10.51 4.47 8.73
C CYS A 83 11.38 3.79 7.64
N ASP A 84 11.70 4.52 6.57
CA ASP A 84 12.54 4.07 5.45
C ASP A 84 12.07 2.82 4.70
N SER A 85 10.81 2.43 4.88
CA SER A 85 10.24 1.18 4.33
C SER A 85 9.21 1.42 3.21
N GLY A 86 9.16 2.64 2.67
CA GLY A 86 8.24 3.00 1.60
C GLY A 86 8.77 2.57 0.23
N THR A 87 7.88 2.11 -0.64
CA THR A 87 8.16 1.87 -2.05
C THR A 87 7.18 2.66 -2.91
N TYR A 88 7.72 3.37 -3.91
CA TYR A 88 6.96 4.32 -4.71
C TYR A 88 7.23 4.08 -6.19
N PHE A 89 6.16 4.01 -6.97
CA PHE A 89 6.23 3.79 -8.40
C PHE A 89 5.52 4.91 -9.15
N LEU A 90 6.19 5.47 -10.16
CA LEU A 90 5.55 6.32 -11.16
C LEU A 90 5.07 5.45 -12.31
N LEU A 91 3.80 5.62 -12.70
CA LEU A 91 3.15 4.82 -13.72
C LEU A 91 2.64 5.68 -14.87
N ASP A 92 2.71 5.16 -16.09
CA ASP A 92 2.13 5.79 -17.27
C ASP A 92 0.58 5.65 -17.31
N LYS A 93 -0.05 6.19 -18.36
CA LYS A 93 -1.51 6.10 -18.57
C LYS A 93 -2.05 4.66 -18.63
N ASP A 94 -1.22 3.72 -19.06
CA ASP A 94 -1.53 2.30 -19.24
C ASP A 94 -1.14 1.49 -17.97
N LYS A 95 -0.77 2.18 -16.88
CA LYS A 95 -0.31 1.64 -15.59
C LYS A 95 1.00 0.85 -15.68
N LYS A 96 1.85 1.12 -16.67
CA LYS A 96 3.20 0.56 -16.74
C LYS A 96 4.16 1.36 -15.88
N VAL A 97 5.06 0.67 -15.20
CA VAL A 97 6.05 1.28 -14.31
C VAL A 97 7.11 2.01 -15.12
N ILE A 98 7.35 3.28 -14.75
CA ILE A 98 8.37 4.15 -15.35
C ILE A 98 9.55 4.31 -14.41
N CYS A 99 9.27 4.52 -13.12
CA CYS A 99 10.28 4.70 -12.07
C CYS A 99 9.90 3.91 -10.82
N LYS A 100 10.91 3.49 -10.06
CA LYS A 100 10.79 2.94 -8.70
C LYS A 100 11.78 3.64 -7.81
N ILE A 101 11.34 4.06 -6.62
CA ILE A 101 12.23 4.41 -5.52
C ILE A 101 11.76 3.70 -4.25
N ALA A 102 12.72 3.32 -3.40
CA ALA A 102 12.46 2.71 -2.11
C ALA A 102 13.24 3.43 -1.00
N GLY A 103 12.61 3.60 0.17
CA GLY A 103 13.15 4.32 1.32
C GLY A 103 12.22 5.42 1.82
N TYR A 104 12.77 6.63 1.88
CA TYR A 104 12.10 7.85 2.35
C TYR A 104 10.86 8.23 1.51
N VAL A 105 9.93 8.94 2.14
CA VAL A 105 8.81 9.59 1.44
C VAL A 105 9.35 10.63 0.46
N PRO A 106 8.96 10.61 -0.83
CA PRO A 106 9.43 11.57 -1.81
C PRO A 106 8.96 12.98 -1.44
N ASN A 107 9.92 13.87 -1.26
CA ASN A 107 9.66 15.25 -0.84
C ASN A 107 8.98 16.03 -1.96
N GLY A 108 7.98 16.84 -1.60
CA GLY A 108 7.26 17.68 -2.56
C GLY A 108 6.28 16.94 -3.48
N LEU A 109 6.31 15.60 -3.58
CA LEU A 109 5.32 14.84 -4.35
C LEU A 109 4.12 14.40 -3.50
N ILE A 110 4.40 13.77 -2.37
CA ILE A 110 3.38 13.21 -1.48
C ILE A 110 3.11 14.25 -0.38
N PRO A 111 1.83 14.48 0.00
CA PRO A 111 1.51 15.35 1.11
C PRO A 111 2.26 14.93 2.38
N ASN A 112 3.26 15.73 2.73
CA ASN A 112 4.02 15.63 3.96
C ASN A 112 3.91 16.98 4.69
N SER A 113 3.91 16.94 6.02
CA SER A 113 3.86 18.16 6.85
C SER A 113 5.23 18.55 7.42
N ASP A 114 6.18 17.61 7.45
CA ASP A 114 7.43 17.78 8.16
C ASP A 114 8.54 17.44 7.15
N ASP A 115 9.39 18.40 6.80
CA ASP A 115 10.46 18.32 5.76
C ASP A 115 11.49 17.17 5.94
N CYS A 116 11.24 16.24 6.85
CA CYS A 116 12.05 15.09 7.20
C CYS A 116 11.74 13.82 6.39
N GLY A 117 10.65 13.77 5.60
CA GLY A 117 10.34 12.62 4.75
C GLY A 117 9.89 11.33 5.48
N ASP A 118 9.50 11.43 6.75
CA ASP A 118 9.14 10.27 7.58
C ASP A 118 7.65 9.90 7.54
N TYR A 119 6.78 10.85 7.16
CA TYR A 119 5.33 10.71 7.29
C TYR A 119 4.60 10.87 5.97
N ILE A 120 3.59 10.04 5.78
CA ILE A 120 2.53 10.23 4.78
C ILE A 120 1.27 10.69 5.52
N ARG A 121 0.68 11.81 5.08
CA ARG A 121 -0.55 12.36 5.68
C ARG A 121 -1.56 12.70 4.60
N LEU A 122 -2.59 11.89 4.40
CA LEU A 122 -3.60 12.09 3.34
C LEU A 122 -4.96 12.46 3.95
N LYS A 123 -5.55 13.57 3.49
CA LYS A 123 -6.96 13.92 3.72
C LYS A 123 -7.79 13.39 2.56
N ILE A 124 -8.48 12.28 2.76
CA ILE A 124 -9.18 11.52 1.74
C ILE A 124 -10.68 11.74 1.90
N ASN A 125 -11.34 12.26 0.88
CA ASN A 125 -12.79 12.41 0.85
C ASN A 125 -13.47 11.06 0.55
N SER A 126 -14.77 10.99 0.84
CA SER A 126 -15.64 9.84 0.60
C SER A 126 -15.67 9.36 -0.85
N ASP A 127 -15.33 10.22 -1.81
CA ASP A 127 -15.20 9.88 -3.23
C ASP A 127 -13.77 9.48 -3.66
N GLY A 128 -12.83 9.41 -2.71
CA GLY A 128 -11.43 9.06 -2.89
C GLY A 128 -10.51 10.23 -3.26
N THR A 129 -11.01 11.46 -3.34
CA THR A 129 -10.18 12.65 -3.60
C THR A 129 -9.27 12.95 -2.43
N ILE A 130 -7.98 13.22 -2.70
CA ILE A 130 -7.02 13.68 -1.70
C ILE A 130 -7.01 15.21 -1.72
N GLU A 131 -7.54 15.84 -0.66
CA GLU A 131 -7.72 17.29 -0.60
C GLU A 131 -6.41 18.07 -0.44
N ASN A 132 -5.44 17.48 0.25
CA ASN A 132 -4.18 18.12 0.58
C ASN A 132 -3.04 17.77 -0.39
N TRP A 133 -3.38 17.38 -1.63
CA TRP A 133 -2.38 17.13 -2.66
C TRP A 133 -1.60 18.41 -3.01
N PRO A 134 -0.26 18.36 -3.21
CA PRO A 134 0.51 19.55 -3.54
C PRO A 134 0.07 20.16 -4.88
N GLU A 135 -0.05 21.49 -4.94
CA GLU A 135 -0.39 22.19 -6.19
C GLU A 135 0.70 22.06 -7.25
N ASN A 136 1.97 22.04 -6.81
CA ASN A 136 3.15 21.92 -7.67
C ASN A 136 3.95 20.69 -7.22
N PRO A 137 3.59 19.48 -7.68
CA PRO A 137 4.30 18.25 -7.30
C PRO A 137 5.73 18.24 -7.85
N ASP A 138 6.68 17.89 -7.00
CA ASP A 138 8.10 17.73 -7.36
C ASP A 138 8.44 16.25 -7.56
N TYR A 139 9.10 15.91 -8.68
CA TYR A 139 9.48 14.55 -9.03
C TYR A 139 11.00 14.30 -8.93
N SER A 140 11.77 15.29 -8.48
CA SER A 140 13.24 15.27 -8.47
C SER A 140 13.81 14.03 -7.77
N ASP A 141 13.17 13.56 -6.71
CA ASP A 141 13.58 12.37 -5.95
C ASP A 141 13.61 11.07 -6.78
N PHE A 142 12.79 10.99 -7.83
CA PHE A 142 12.76 9.84 -8.75
C PHE A 142 13.87 9.87 -9.79
N ILE A 143 14.52 11.02 -9.98
CA ILE A 143 15.53 11.25 -11.01
C ILE A 143 16.91 11.28 -10.37
N GLU A 144 17.07 12.03 -9.29
CA GLU A 144 18.35 12.22 -8.63
C GLU A 144 18.89 10.90 -8.04
N GLY A 145 20.05 10.50 -8.55
CA GLY A 145 20.73 9.27 -8.15
C GLY A 145 20.04 7.99 -8.62
N SER A 146 19.09 8.08 -9.57
CA SER A 146 18.44 6.91 -10.17
C SER A 146 19.35 6.17 -11.16
N GLU A 147 19.29 4.85 -11.14
CA GLU A 147 19.92 3.99 -12.13
C GLU A 147 19.01 3.83 -13.34
N SER A 148 19.54 4.05 -14.54
CA SER A 148 18.81 3.80 -15.79
C SER A 148 18.81 2.30 -16.12
N VAL A 149 17.63 1.70 -16.20
CA VAL A 149 17.46 0.24 -16.41
C VAL A 149 16.55 -0.07 -17.59
N GLU A 150 16.76 -1.23 -18.23
CA GLU A 150 15.89 -1.71 -19.33
C GLU A 150 14.51 -2.15 -18.82
N ARG A 151 14.45 -2.64 -17.58
CA ARG A 151 13.23 -3.09 -16.90
C ARG A 151 13.30 -2.69 -15.44
N ILE A 152 12.18 -2.19 -14.92
CA ILE A 152 12.03 -1.89 -13.50
C ILE A 152 11.76 -3.20 -12.76
N ASP A 153 12.53 -3.44 -11.71
CA ASP A 153 12.24 -4.49 -10.76
C ASP A 153 10.96 -4.13 -9.99
N THR A 154 9.87 -4.86 -10.19
CA THR A 154 8.60 -4.62 -9.50
C THR A 154 8.41 -5.47 -8.26
N ASP A 155 9.41 -6.27 -7.89
CA ASP A 155 9.32 -7.09 -6.70
C ASP A 155 9.28 -6.20 -5.48
N ILE A 156 8.37 -6.56 -4.58
CA ILE A 156 8.21 -5.91 -3.30
C ILE A 156 8.44 -6.95 -2.22
N GLU A 157 9.33 -6.65 -1.29
CA GLU A 157 9.51 -7.45 -0.09
C GLU A 157 8.24 -7.29 0.76
N GLU A 158 7.28 -8.20 0.57
CA GLU A 158 6.22 -8.42 1.55
C GLU A 158 6.88 -9.09 2.76
N GLU A 159 6.76 -8.50 3.96
CA GLU A 159 7.06 -9.30 5.14
C GLU A 159 6.15 -10.53 5.08
N PRO A 160 6.70 -11.76 5.10
CA PRO A 160 5.86 -12.93 5.13
C PRO A 160 4.91 -12.75 6.30
N ILE A 161 3.60 -12.88 6.06
CA ILE A 161 2.60 -12.91 7.13
C ILE A 161 3.05 -14.04 8.03
N LEU A 162 3.79 -13.67 9.08
CA LEU A 162 4.64 -14.52 9.89
C LEU A 162 4.57 -15.99 9.47
N ASP A 163 5.63 -16.52 8.88
CA ASP A 163 5.87 -17.97 8.82
C ASP A 163 6.07 -18.56 10.25
N THR A 164 5.49 -17.91 11.26
CA THR A 164 5.19 -18.50 12.54
C THR A 164 4.16 -19.59 12.26
N LYS A 165 4.68 -20.79 12.07
CA LYS A 165 3.90 -22.01 12.19
C LYS A 165 3.29 -22.05 13.59
N VAL A 166 2.11 -21.47 13.75
CA VAL A 166 1.38 -21.53 15.01
C VAL A 166 0.77 -22.92 15.07
N GLY A 167 1.43 -23.79 15.84
CA GLY A 167 0.90 -25.11 16.13
C GLY A 167 -0.34 -25.00 17.00
N PHE A 168 -1.51 -25.07 16.39
CA PHE A 168 -2.75 -25.31 17.11
C PHE A 168 -3.02 -26.81 17.14
N THR A 169 -3.44 -27.32 18.30
CA THR A 169 -4.24 -28.54 18.29
C THR A 169 -5.58 -28.25 17.61
N TYR A 170 -6.20 -29.28 17.02
CA TYR A 170 -7.52 -29.16 16.40
C TYR A 170 -8.55 -28.51 17.35
N SER A 171 -8.50 -28.86 18.64
CA SER A 171 -9.40 -28.28 19.65
C SER A 171 -9.17 -26.79 19.88
N GLN A 172 -7.90 -26.33 19.92
CA GLN A 172 -7.59 -24.91 20.06
C GLN A 172 -8.00 -24.12 18.81
N LEU A 173 -7.77 -24.67 17.62
CA LEU A 173 -8.20 -24.05 16.36
C LEU A 173 -9.72 -23.90 16.31
N MET A 174 -10.47 -24.97 16.62
CA MET A 174 -11.93 -24.95 16.60
C MET A 174 -12.50 -24.01 17.67
N ALA A 175 -11.90 -23.96 18.86
CA ALA A 175 -12.32 -23.04 19.91
C ALA A 175 -12.20 -21.56 19.51
N LYS A 176 -11.16 -21.21 18.73
CA LYS A 176 -10.98 -19.86 18.18
C LYS A 176 -11.92 -19.60 17.00
N LEU A 177 -12.03 -20.55 16.08
CA LEU A 177 -12.87 -20.43 14.88
C LEU A 177 -14.34 -20.22 15.26
N LEU A 178 -14.87 -20.97 16.23
CA LEU A 178 -16.26 -20.87 16.67
C LEU A 178 -16.60 -19.53 17.35
N GLN A 179 -15.61 -18.75 17.78
CA GLN A 179 -15.81 -17.41 18.35
C GLN A 179 -15.91 -16.32 17.27
N LEU A 180 -15.59 -16.62 16.01
CA LEU A 180 -15.63 -15.66 14.91
C LEU A 180 -17.04 -15.51 14.32
N PRO A 181 -17.36 -14.38 13.67
CA PRO A 181 -18.56 -14.25 12.84
C PRO A 181 -18.65 -15.33 11.75
N LYS A 182 -19.88 -15.78 11.41
CA LYS A 182 -20.12 -16.90 10.47
C LYS A 182 -19.43 -16.76 9.11
N PHE A 183 -19.32 -15.55 8.57
CA PHE A 183 -18.69 -15.34 7.26
C PHE A 183 -17.17 -15.62 7.31
N LEU A 184 -16.50 -15.26 8.41
CA LEU A 184 -15.08 -15.58 8.61
C LEU A 184 -14.89 -17.07 8.89
N GLN A 185 -15.79 -17.71 9.64
CA GLN A 185 -15.77 -19.17 9.83
C GLN A 185 -15.81 -19.92 8.50
N LEU A 186 -16.65 -19.46 7.57
CA LEU A 186 -16.80 -20.07 6.24
C LEU A 186 -15.54 -19.91 5.39
N GLU A 187 -14.98 -18.69 5.33
CA GLU A 187 -13.75 -18.44 4.54
C GLU A 187 -12.55 -19.20 5.10
N ILE A 188 -12.35 -19.19 6.41
CA ILE A 188 -11.27 -19.96 7.06
C ILE A 188 -11.50 -21.46 6.87
N GLY A 189 -12.74 -21.95 6.96
CA GLY A 189 -13.09 -23.35 6.71
C GLY A 189 -12.71 -23.81 5.29
N LYS A 190 -12.97 -22.99 4.27
CA LYS A 190 -12.56 -23.28 2.89
C LYS A 190 -11.04 -23.37 2.75
N ALA A 191 -10.33 -22.43 3.35
CA ALA A 191 -8.86 -22.40 3.32
C ALA A 191 -8.26 -23.64 4.00
N LEU A 192 -8.81 -24.06 5.15
CA LEU A 192 -8.36 -25.26 5.86
C LEU A 192 -8.59 -26.53 5.03
N VAL A 193 -9.72 -26.65 4.33
CA VAL A 193 -10.01 -27.80 3.45
C VAL A 193 -9.07 -27.83 2.25
N ALA A 194 -8.77 -26.67 1.64
CA ALA A 194 -7.84 -26.57 0.53
C ALA A 194 -6.42 -27.00 0.95
N ASN A 195 -5.89 -26.45 2.05
CA ASN A 195 -4.58 -26.85 2.59
C ASN A 195 -4.51 -28.34 2.92
N ALA A 196 -5.57 -28.90 3.53
CA ALA A 196 -5.61 -30.32 3.85
C ALA A 196 -5.68 -31.21 2.61
N SER A 197 -6.12 -30.69 1.46
CA SER A 197 -6.22 -31.46 0.20
C SER A 197 -4.90 -31.42 -0.58
N GLU A 198 -4.14 -30.33 -0.51
CA GLU A 198 -2.81 -30.22 -1.11
C GLU A 198 -1.79 -31.21 -0.51
N GLU A 199 -1.90 -31.52 0.79
CA GLU A 199 -1.05 -32.53 1.47
C GLU A 199 -1.26 -33.98 0.98
N PHE A 200 -2.33 -34.27 0.23
CA PHE A 200 -2.60 -35.61 -0.32
C PHE A 200 -2.12 -35.81 -1.76
N GLU A 201 -1.74 -34.75 -2.48
CA GLU A 201 -1.27 -34.86 -3.87
C GLU A 201 0.26 -35.10 -3.98
N GLU A 202 1.02 -34.96 -2.90
CA GLU A 202 2.50 -35.16 -2.90
C GLU A 202 2.96 -36.62 -2.68
N THR A 203 2.06 -37.60 -2.64
CA THR A 203 2.42 -39.02 -2.55
C THR A 203 1.88 -39.83 -3.73
N GLU A 204 2.57 -39.77 -4.87
CA GLU A 204 2.62 -40.84 -5.89
C GLU A 204 4.06 -41.34 -6.08
#